data_AF-A0A519RTC3-F1
#
_entry.id   AF-A0A519RTC3-F1
#
_cell.length_a   1.000
_cell.length_b   1.000
_cell.length_c   1.000
_cell.angle_alpha   90.00
_cell.angle_beta   90.00
_cell.angle_gamma   90.00
#
_symmetry.space_group_name_H-M   'P 1'
#
loop_
_entity.id
_entity.type
_entity.pdbx_description
1 polymer ?
#
loop_
_entity_poly.entity_id
_entity_poly.type
_entity_poly.pdbx_seq_one_letter_code
_entity_poly.pdbx_strand_id
1 'polypeptide(L)'
;MKKIAGYILTPFFYLFFGLFLGIFHPVQWVCYKIFGYTAHKVSVDVLNFFLTYSQWFLGSSIKFNNDQVLPVGQPKIFIANHQSMYDIPALIWFL
;
A
#
# COMPACT_ATOMS: atom_id res chain seq x y z
N MET A 1 3.11 15.05 -25.55
CA MET A 1 2.74 13.60 -25.59
C MET A 1 2.71 12.96 -24.20
N LYS A 2 3.80 13.00 -23.39
CA LYS A 2 3.82 12.40 -22.03
C LYS A 2 2.72 12.91 -21.08
N LYS A 3 2.39 14.21 -21.13
CA LYS A 3 1.31 14.80 -20.32
C LYS A 3 -0.08 14.25 -20.67
N ILE A 4 -0.35 13.96 -21.94
CA ILE A 4 -1.65 13.42 -22.40
C ILE A 4 -1.86 12.02 -21.84
N ALA A 5 -0.84 11.15 -21.94
CA ALA A 5 -0.88 9.84 -21.31
C ALA A 5 -1.09 9.96 -19.78
N GLY A 6 -0.40 10.90 -19.13
CA GLY A 6 -0.62 11.20 -17.71
C GLY A 6 -2.07 11.56 -17.38
N TYR A 7 -2.72 12.42 -18.17
CA TYR A 7 -4.13 12.77 -17.96
C TYR A 7 -5.10 11.60 -18.15
N ILE A 8 -4.75 10.62 -18.98
CA ILE A 8 -5.55 9.42 -19.20
C ILE A 8 -5.33 8.39 -18.08
N LEU A 9 -4.09 8.14 -17.67
CA LEU A 9 -3.73 7.11 -16.70
C LEU A 9 -4.05 7.51 -15.25
N THR A 10 -3.93 8.80 -14.92
CA THR A 10 -4.12 9.31 -13.54
C THR A 10 -5.55 9.05 -13.01
N PRO A 11 -6.64 9.26 -13.77
CA PRO A 11 -7.98 8.88 -13.33
C PRO A 11 -8.12 7.40 -12.99
N PHE A 12 -7.52 6.49 -13.78
CA PHE A 12 -7.55 5.06 -13.46
C PHE A 12 -6.81 4.78 -12.16
N PHE A 13 -5.61 5.34 -12.00
CA PHE A 13 -4.86 5.23 -10.75
C PHE A 13 -5.71 5.66 -9.54
N TYR A 14 -6.29 6.86 -9.57
CA TYR A 14 -7.09 7.35 -8.44
C TYR A 14 -8.38 6.57 -8.23
N LEU A 15 -9.03 6.10 -9.31
CA LEU A 15 -10.21 5.26 -9.21
C LEU A 15 -9.90 3.97 -8.44
N PHE A 16 -8.86 3.24 -8.83
CA PHE A 16 -8.51 1.99 -8.16
C PHE A 16 -7.97 2.24 -6.75
N PHE A 17 -7.12 3.25 -6.56
CA PHE A 17 -6.60 3.61 -5.23
C PHE A 17 -7.74 3.94 -4.25
N GLY A 18 -8.67 4.81 -4.67
CA GLY A 18 -9.84 5.19 -3.88
C GLY A 18 -10.82 4.03 -3.67
N LEU A 19 -11.02 3.19 -4.70
CA LEU A 19 -11.86 1.99 -4.61
C LEU A 19 -11.34 1.02 -3.55
N PHE A 20 -10.04 0.74 -3.53
CA PHE A 20 -9.45 -0.14 -2.53
C PHE A 20 -9.58 0.46 -1.11
N LEU A 21 -9.33 1.75 -0.93
CA LEU A 21 -9.61 2.41 0.37
C LEU A 21 -11.07 2.24 0.79
N GLY A 22 -12.01 2.50 -0.12
CA GLY A 22 -13.45 2.40 0.14
C GLY A 22 -13.91 0.98 0.47
N ILE A 23 -13.40 -0.03 -0.23
CA ILE A 23 -13.71 -1.46 0.00
C ILE A 23 -13.07 -1.94 1.31
N PHE A 24 -11.81 -1.58 1.56
CA PHE A 24 -11.10 -2.07 2.73
C PHE A 24 -11.53 -1.39 4.02
N HIS A 25 -12.19 -0.23 3.98
CA HIS A 25 -12.74 0.39 5.19
C HIS A 25 -13.76 -0.53 5.91
N PRO A 26 -14.85 -1.00 5.29
CA PRO A 26 -15.77 -1.95 5.91
C PRO A 26 -15.12 -3.31 6.17
N VAL A 27 -14.22 -3.80 5.30
CA VAL A 27 -13.49 -5.07 5.53
C VAL A 27 -12.66 -4.99 6.81
N GLN A 28 -11.84 -3.94 6.97
CA GLN A 28 -11.02 -3.73 8.15
C GLN A 28 -11.86 -3.61 9.42
N TRP A 29 -13.02 -2.94 9.34
CA TRP A 29 -13.96 -2.83 10.46
C TRP A 29 -14.55 -4.19 10.87
N VAL A 30 -14.99 -5.00 9.90
CA VAL A 30 -15.49 -6.36 10.13
C VAL A 30 -14.39 -7.25 10.72
N CYS A 31 -13.17 -7.21 10.14
CA CYS A 31 -12.01 -7.93 10.65
C CYS A 31 -11.75 -7.59 12.11
N TYR A 32 -11.73 -6.31 12.47
CA TYR A 32 -11.50 -5.88 13.85
C TYR A 32 -12.62 -6.31 14.82
N LYS A 33 -13.89 -6.14 14.42
CA LYS A 33 -15.03 -6.38 15.31
C LYS A 33 -15.37 -7.84 15.51
N ILE A 34 -15.24 -8.67 14.48
CA ILE A 34 -15.65 -10.08 14.52
C ILE A 34 -14.47 -11.01 14.77
N PHE A 35 -13.32 -10.72 14.16
CA PHE A 35 -12.17 -11.63 14.12
C PHE A 35 -10.96 -11.13 14.93
N GLY A 36 -11.01 -9.91 15.45
CA GLY A 36 -9.99 -9.31 16.30
C GLY A 36 -8.80 -8.70 15.56
N TYR A 37 -7.79 -8.31 16.34
CA TYR A 37 -6.66 -7.51 15.86
C TYR A 37 -5.82 -8.22 14.78
N THR A 38 -5.55 -9.52 14.92
CA THR A 38 -4.73 -10.25 13.94
C THR A 38 -5.36 -10.23 12.55
N ALA A 39 -6.67 -10.45 12.46
CA ALA A 39 -7.39 -10.37 11.19
C ALA A 39 -7.42 -8.93 10.65
N HIS A 40 -7.58 -7.94 11.52
CA HIS A 40 -7.51 -6.54 11.13
C HIS A 40 -6.14 -6.19 10.54
N LYS A 41 -5.04 -6.59 11.19
CA LYS A 41 -3.67 -6.39 10.70
C LYS A 41 -3.48 -7.00 9.31
N VAL A 42 -3.93 -8.25 9.11
CA VAL A 42 -3.87 -8.90 7.78
C VAL A 42 -4.67 -8.10 6.74
N SER A 43 -5.85 -7.60 7.07
CA SER A 43 -6.63 -6.76 6.14
C SER A 43 -5.92 -5.43 5.80
N VAL A 44 -5.20 -4.84 6.74
CA VAL A 44 -4.36 -3.65 6.52
C VAL A 44 -3.19 -3.99 5.57
N ASP A 45 -2.50 -5.12 5.78
CA ASP A 45 -1.40 -5.55 4.91
C ASP A 45 -1.89 -5.73 3.47
N VAL A 46 -3.02 -6.43 3.29
CA VAL A 46 -3.62 -6.68 1.97
C VAL A 46 -4.09 -5.37 1.31
N LEU A 47 -4.65 -4.42 2.06
CA LEU A 47 -4.94 -3.09 1.52
C LEU A 47 -3.67 -2.45 0.96
N ASN A 48 -2.58 -2.44 1.74
CA ASN A 48 -1.34 -1.79 1.34
C ASN A 48 -0.71 -2.46 0.12
N PHE A 49 -0.84 -3.78 -0.07
CA PHE A 49 -0.53 -4.43 -1.35
C PHE A 49 -1.23 -3.73 -2.52
N PHE A 50 -2.56 -3.63 -2.47
CA PHE A 50 -3.33 -3.02 -3.55
C PHE A 50 -2.98 -1.55 -3.77
N LEU A 51 -2.76 -0.79 -2.70
CA LEU A 51 -2.34 0.62 -2.79
C LEU A 51 -0.95 0.75 -3.41
N THR A 52 0.02 -0.09 -3.03
CA THR A 52 1.36 -0.12 -3.64
C THR A 52 1.25 -0.41 -5.14
N TYR A 53 0.57 -1.50 -5.50
CA TYR A 53 0.48 -1.96 -6.89
C TYR A 53 -0.47 -1.16 -7.78
N SER A 54 -1.28 -0.25 -7.21
CA SER A 54 -2.05 0.71 -8.01
C SER A 54 -1.14 1.57 -8.92
N GLN A 55 0.12 1.77 -8.57
CA GLN A 55 1.10 2.48 -9.41
C GLN A 55 1.35 1.80 -10.77
N TRP A 56 1.01 0.52 -10.94
CA TRP A 56 1.04 -0.15 -12.24
C TRP A 56 0.14 0.52 -13.28
N PHE A 57 -0.97 1.13 -12.86
CA PHE A 57 -1.83 1.92 -13.76
C PHE A 57 -1.12 3.15 -14.34
N LEU A 58 -0.05 3.62 -13.70
CA LEU A 58 0.79 4.71 -14.20
C LEU A 58 1.97 4.20 -15.05
N GLY A 59 2.08 2.87 -15.26
CA GLY A 59 3.20 2.25 -15.94
C GLY A 59 4.47 2.13 -15.08
N SER A 60 4.35 2.31 -13.77
CA SER A 60 5.46 2.14 -12.83
C SER A 60 5.64 0.67 -12.46
N SER A 61 6.89 0.19 -12.39
CA SER A 61 7.21 -1.10 -11.78
C SER A 61 7.72 -0.92 -10.37
N ILE A 62 7.57 -1.94 -9.53
CA ILE A 62 7.95 -1.90 -8.12
C ILE A 62 8.98 -3.00 -7.88
N LYS A 63 10.10 -2.65 -7.25
CA LYS A 63 11.13 -3.58 -6.83
C LYS A 63 11.47 -3.31 -5.37
N PHE A 64 11.41 -4.35 -4.56
CA PHE A 64 11.89 -4.30 -3.19
C PHE A 64 13.26 -5.00 -3.13
N ASN A 65 14.24 -4.32 -2.56
CA ASN A 65 15.56 -4.88 -2.30
C ASN A 65 15.94 -4.61 -0.84
N ASN A 66 16.16 -5.67 -0.08
CA ASN A 66 16.62 -5.58 1.30
C ASN A 66 17.62 -6.70 1.58
N ASP A 67 18.89 -6.33 1.71
CA ASP A 67 19.99 -7.24 2.03
C ASP A 67 20.21 -7.39 3.55
N GLN A 68 19.34 -6.80 4.37
CA GLN A 68 19.47 -6.76 5.83
C GLN A 68 18.62 -7.83 6.52
N VAL A 69 19.18 -8.48 7.54
CA VAL A 69 18.43 -9.34 8.47
C VAL A 69 17.80 -8.47 9.55
N LEU A 70 16.48 -8.27 9.48
CA LEU A 70 15.77 -7.45 10.45
C LEU A 70 15.42 -8.26 11.71
N PRO A 71 15.68 -7.73 12.92
CA PRO A 71 15.39 -8.44 14.16
C PRO A 71 13.88 -8.67 14.35
N VAL A 72 13.50 -9.85 14.83
CA VAL A 72 12.10 -10.25 15.06
C VAL A 72 11.75 -10.11 16.54
N GLY A 73 10.49 -9.79 16.86
CA GLY A 73 10.00 -9.73 18.25
C GLY A 73 10.27 -8.42 18.98
N GLN A 74 10.76 -7.39 18.28
CA GLN A 74 10.99 -6.06 18.84
C GLN A 74 10.46 -4.95 17.92
N PRO A 75 10.07 -3.78 18.47
CA PRO A 75 9.74 -2.61 17.69
C PRO A 75 10.91 -2.19 16.78
N LYS A 76 10.58 -1.69 15.59
CA LYS A 76 11.54 -1.18 14.62
C LYS A 76 11.25 0.28 14.33
N ILE A 77 12.31 1.05 14.10
CA ILE A 77 12.21 2.42 13.58
C ILE A 77 12.85 2.39 12.19
N PHE A 78 12.03 2.53 11.16
CA PHE A 78 12.52 2.70 9.78
C PHE A 78 12.75 4.19 9.52
N ILE A 79 13.92 4.53 9.02
CA ILE A 79 14.27 5.89 8.60
C ILE A 79 14.40 5.87 7.08
N ALA A 80 13.56 6.65 6.41
CA ALA A 80 13.55 6.77 4.96
C ALA A 80 13.37 8.24 4.57
N ASN A 81 13.82 8.62 3.38
CA ASN A 81 13.41 9.87 2.77
C ASN A 81 11.91 9.82 2.42
N HIS A 82 11.22 10.96 2.50
CA HIS A 82 9.81 11.07 2.14
C HIS A 82 9.67 11.91 0.87
N GLN A 83 9.18 11.31 -0.21
CA GLN A 83 9.04 11.94 -1.53
C GLN A 83 7.61 11.84 -2.08
N SER A 84 6.78 10.94 -1.54
CA SER A 84 5.41 10.77 -1.98
C SER A 84 4.54 10.20 -0.87
N MET A 85 3.24 10.48 -0.94
CA MET A 85 2.25 9.78 -0.12
C MET A 85 2.24 8.25 -0.34
N TYR A 86 2.78 7.78 -1.48
CA TYR A 86 2.84 6.36 -1.83
C TYR A 86 4.01 5.61 -1.19
N ASP A 87 4.86 6.30 -0.40
CA ASP A 87 5.99 5.68 0.30
C ASP A 87 5.50 4.73 1.41
N ILE A 88 4.43 5.12 2.12
CA ILE A 88 3.90 4.38 3.27
C ILE A 88 3.32 3.01 2.87
N PRO A 89 2.45 2.89 1.84
CA PRO A 89 1.94 1.57 1.46
C PRO A 89 3.02 0.57 1.07
N ALA A 90 4.03 1.03 0.32
CA ALA A 90 5.15 0.16 -0.05
C ALA A 90 5.93 -0.31 1.18
N LEU A 91 6.18 0.58 2.13
CA LEU A 91 6.86 0.22 3.38
C LEU A 91 6.05 -0.82 4.17
N ILE A 92 4.74 -0.62 4.34
CA ILE A 92 3.87 -1.57 5.08
C ILE A 92 3.78 -2.93 4.39
N TRP A 93 3.74 -2.97 3.06
CA TRP A 93 3.60 -4.24 2.34
C TRP A 93 4.88 -5.09 2.36
N PHE A 94 6.06 -4.47 2.28
CA PHE A 94 7.33 -5.20 2.17
C PHE A 94 8.06 -5.44 3.49
N LEU A 95 7.76 -4.68 4.56
CA LEU A 95 8.51 -4.66 5.83
C LEU A 95 7.62 -4.87 7.06
#